data_AF-A0A954F4G2-F1
#
_entry.id   AF-A0A954F4G2-F1
#
_cell.length_a   1.000
_cell.length_b   1.000
_cell.length_c   1.000
_cell.angle_alpha   90.00
_cell.angle_beta   90.00
_cell.angle_gamma   90.00
#
_symmetry.space_group_name_H-M   'P 1'
#
loop_
_entity.id
_entity.type
_entity.pdbx_description
1 polymer ?
#
loop_
_entity_poly.entity_id
_entity_poly.type
_entity_poly.pdbx_seq_one_letter_code
_entity_poly.pdbx_strand_id
1 'polypeptide(L)' 'MKAWITAGLLLCLTTAGWAAGDDFRREGNKIVNREALEGHPPPALQVTGWMNTNGKPLTFEELKGKVVVIDFWGTW' A
#
# COMPACT_ATOMS: atom_id res chain seq x y z
N MET A 1 26.45 41.31 22.19
CA MET A 1 25.25 42.12 22.45
C MET A 1 24.25 41.91 21.33
N LYS A 2 22.96 41.78 21.69
CA LYS A 2 21.74 41.67 20.87
C LYS A 2 21.30 40.26 20.44
N ALA A 3 20.40 39.74 21.28
CA ALA A 3 19.56 38.56 21.13
C ALA A 3 18.35 38.81 20.21
N TRP A 4 17.92 37.77 19.50
CA TRP A 4 16.59 37.60 18.87
C TRP A 4 16.37 36.07 18.83
N ILE A 5 15.78 35.39 19.82
CA ILE A 5 14.36 35.28 20.20
C ILE A 5 13.43 34.96 19.01
N THR A 6 13.12 33.66 18.91
CA THR A 6 11.84 33.00 18.54
C THR A 6 11.09 33.46 17.29
N ALA A 7 10.80 32.50 16.40
CA ALA A 7 9.43 31.99 16.17
C ALA A 7 9.31 31.41 14.77
N GLY A 8 8.57 30.29 14.67
CA GLY A 8 7.92 29.90 13.43
C GLY A 8 8.64 28.84 12.62
N LEU A 9 8.29 27.57 12.87
CA LEU A 9 7.61 26.78 11.85
C LEU A 9 6.99 25.52 12.48
N LEU A 10 5.99 25.72 13.34
CA LEU A 10 5.03 24.67 13.65
C LEU A 10 3.90 24.75 12.61
N LEU A 11 4.15 24.29 11.38
CA LEU A 11 3.10 24.21 10.37
C LEU A 11 3.43 23.14 9.32
N CYS A 12 2.96 21.93 9.58
CA CYS A 12 2.44 21.04 8.54
C CYS A 12 1.38 20.20 9.24
N LEU A 13 0.21 20.78 9.51
CA LEU A 13 -0.96 20.60 8.63
C LEU A 13 -1.06 19.13 8.22
N THR A 14 -1.78 18.42 9.06
CA THR A 14 -2.53 17.21 8.75
C THR A 14 -3.05 17.24 7.31
N THR A 15 -2.38 16.55 6.39
CA THR A 15 -3.05 16.05 5.17
C THR A 15 -3.60 14.67 5.47
N ALA A 16 -4.48 14.58 6.47
CA ALA A 16 -5.43 13.48 6.53
C ALA A 16 -6.56 13.85 5.58
N GLY A 17 -6.48 13.37 4.34
CA GLY A 17 -7.58 13.52 3.39
C GLY A 17 -7.16 13.87 1.98
N TRP A 18 -6.63 12.90 1.25
CA TRP A 18 -6.88 12.83 -0.18
C TRP A 18 -7.08 11.36 -0.57
N ALA A 19 -8.22 10.80 -0.17
CA ALA A 19 -8.87 9.79 -1.01
C ALA A 19 -9.69 10.55 -2.07
N ALA A 20 -9.02 11.42 -2.84
CA ALA A 20 -9.61 11.91 -4.08
C ALA A 20 -9.58 10.72 -5.03
N GLY A 21 -10.76 10.33 -5.55
CA GLY A 21 -10.80 9.36 -6.64
C GLY A 21 -9.83 9.81 -7.73
N ASP A 22 -8.98 8.90 -8.18
CA ASP A 22 -8.01 9.18 -9.24
C ASP A 22 -8.65 9.00 -10.62
N ASP A 23 -7.99 9.57 -11.64
CA ASP A 23 -8.36 9.35 -13.04
C ASP A 23 -7.85 7.99 -13.57
N PHE A 24 -7.40 7.09 -12.70
CA PHE A 24 -6.81 5.83 -13.11
C PHE A 24 -7.89 4.89 -13.66
N ARG A 25 -7.76 4.54 -14.94
CA ARG A 25 -8.70 3.65 -15.62
C ARG A 25 -8.46 2.20 -15.18
N ARG A 26 -9.33 1.69 -14.31
CA ARG A 26 -9.36 0.28 -13.89
C ARG A 26 -10.11 -0.57 -14.92
N GLU A 27 -9.59 -1.75 -15.21
CA GLU A 27 -10.27 -2.70 -16.08
C GLU A 27 -11.36 -3.48 -15.33
N GLY A 28 -12.51 -3.67 -15.96
CA GLY A 28 -13.56 -4.58 -15.48
C GLY A 28 -14.88 -3.91 -15.06
N ASN A 29 -15.79 -4.74 -14.53
CA ASN A 29 -17.12 -4.35 -14.12
C ASN A 29 -17.10 -3.70 -12.72
N LYS A 30 -17.75 -2.54 -12.56
CA LYS A 30 -17.81 -1.75 -11.31
C LYS A 30 -18.53 -2.44 -10.14
N ILE A 31 -19.05 -3.65 -10.33
CA ILE A 31 -19.81 -4.42 -9.33
C ILE A 31 -18.96 -4.71 -8.07
N VAL A 32 -17.63 -4.70 -8.19
CA VAL A 32 -16.70 -4.86 -7.06
C VAL A 32 -16.04 -3.50 -6.82
N ASN A 33 -16.31 -2.87 -5.67
CA ASN A 33 -15.69 -1.60 -5.26
C ASN A 33 -14.21 -1.84 -4.91
N ARG A 34 -13.37 -1.98 -5.94
CA ARG A 34 -11.92 -2.26 -5.81
C ARG A 34 -11.17 -1.02 -5.35
N GLU A 35 -11.66 0.16 -5.72
CA GLU A 35 -11.13 1.46 -5.30
C GLU A 35 -11.09 1.57 -3.78
N ALA A 36 -12.10 1.02 -3.09
CA ALA A 36 -12.13 1.00 -1.62
C ALA A 36 -11.03 0.14 -0.96
N LEU A 37 -10.30 -0.68 -1.71
CA LEU A 37 -9.22 -1.51 -1.18
C LEU A 37 -7.84 -0.84 -1.32
N GLU A 38 -7.73 0.22 -2.12
CA GLU A 38 -6.47 0.89 -2.38
C GLU A 38 -6.03 1.78 -1.21
N GLY A 39 -4.72 1.93 -1.04
CA GLY A 39 -4.15 2.66 0.10
C GLY A 39 -4.25 1.95 1.45
N HIS A 40 -5.00 0.85 1.53
CA HIS A 40 -5.04 -0.02 2.70
C HIS A 40 -3.92 -1.07 2.66
N PRO A 41 -3.50 -1.60 3.83
CA PRO A 41 -2.58 -2.73 3.88
C PRO A 41 -3.15 -3.92 3.09
N PRO A 42 -2.30 -4.66 2.34
CA PRO A 42 -2.74 -5.85 1.65
C PRO A 42 -3.23 -6.90 2.68
N PRO A 43 -4.27 -7.68 2.35
CA PRO A 43 -4.73 -8.76 3.21
C PRO A 43 -3.65 -9.84 3.37
N ALA A 44 -3.60 -10.46 4.54
CA ALA A 44 -2.67 -11.56 4.80
C ALA A 44 -2.89 -12.72 3.80
N LEU A 45 -1.80 -13.22 3.23
CA LEU A 45 -1.86 -14.35 2.30
C LEU A 45 -2.09 -15.65 3.07
N GLN A 46 -3.23 -16.28 2.80
CA GLN A 46 -3.58 -17.59 3.34
C GLN A 46 -3.26 -18.64 2.28
N VAL A 47 -2.07 -19.25 2.40
CA VAL A 47 -1.55 -20.23 1.43
C VAL A 47 -1.10 -21.50 2.14
N THR A 48 -1.17 -22.63 1.45
CA THR A 48 -0.75 -23.93 1.98
C THR A 48 0.77 -24.12 1.96
N GLY A 49 1.47 -23.38 1.11
CA GLY A 49 2.92 -23.45 0.99
C GLY A 49 3.49 -22.35 0.11
N TRP A 50 4.80 -22.19 0.20
CA TRP A 50 5.57 -21.21 -0.58
C TRP A 50 6.49 -21.93 -1.56
N MET A 51 6.44 -21.47 -2.81
CA MET A 51 7.29 -22.00 -3.88
C MET A 51 8.49 -21.09 -4.08
N ASN A 52 9.65 -21.66 -4.41
CA ASN A 52 10.89 -20.93 -4.69
C ASN A 52 11.45 -20.08 -3.53
N THR A 53 11.04 -20.36 -2.29
CA THR A 53 11.52 -19.64 -1.08
C THR A 53 12.33 -20.54 -0.13
N ASN A 54 12.74 -21.73 -0.58
CA ASN A 54 13.33 -22.77 0.27
C ASN A 54 12.44 -23.13 1.47
N GLY A 55 11.12 -23.16 1.25
CA GLY A 55 10.12 -23.50 2.26
C GLY A 55 9.85 -22.41 3.30
N LYS A 56 10.46 -21.23 3.16
CA LYS A 56 10.24 -20.10 4.09
C LYS A 56 9.06 -19.23 3.65
N PRO A 57 8.19 -18.81 4.56
CA PRO A 57 7.19 -17.80 4.25
C PRO A 57 7.81 -16.46 3.84
N LEU A 58 7.17 -15.74 2.93
CA LEU A 58 7.45 -14.33 2.67
C LEU A 58 6.37 -13.47 3.35
N THR A 59 6.80 -12.40 4.01
CA THR A 59 5.92 -11.42 4.62
C THR A 59 5.90 -10.12 3.84
N PHE A 60 4.81 -9.35 3.91
CA PHE A 60 4.76 -8.01 3.31
C PHE A 60 5.76 -7.03 3.94
N GLU A 61 6.17 -7.26 5.20
CA GLU A 61 7.21 -6.50 5.88
C GLU A 61 8.56 -6.62 5.14
N GLU A 62 8.97 -7.84 4.82
CA GLU A 62 10.23 -8.14 4.12
C GLU A 62 10.23 -7.65 2.67
N LEU A 63 9.04 -7.43 2.10
CA LEU A 63 8.85 -6.97 0.71
C LEU A 63 8.69 -5.44 0.59
N LYS A 64 8.75 -4.69 1.69
CA LYS A 64 8.66 -3.22 1.66
C LYS A 64 9.70 -2.62 0.70
N GLY A 65 9.26 -1.67 -0.12
CA GLY A 65 10.08 -1.04 -1.16
C GLY A 65 10.13 -1.80 -2.48
N LYS A 66 9.44 -2.94 -2.60
CA LYS A 66 9.27 -3.68 -3.85
C LYS A 66 7.83 -3.59 -4.34
N VAL A 67 7.64 -3.65 -5.66
CA VAL A 67 6.32 -3.92 -6.24
C VAL A 67 6.09 -5.43 -6.18
N VAL A 68 4.95 -5.83 -5.62
CA VAL A 68 4.53 -7.24 -5.52
C VAL A 68 3.31 -7.45 -6.41
N VAL A 69 3.41 -8.39 -7.35
CA VAL A 69 2.30 -8.80 -8.22
C VAL A 69 1.78 -10.15 -7.73
N ILE A 70 0.47 -10.25 -7.51
CA ILE A 70 -0.21 -11.50 -7.19
C ILE A 70 -0.93 -11.98 -8.45
N ASP A 71 -0.50 -13.12 -8.97
CA ASP A 71 -1.08 -13.75 -10.15
C ASP A 71 -1.79 -15.06 -9.77
N PHE A 72 -3.07 -15.17 -10.12
CA PHE A 72 -3.89 -16.34 -9.83
C PHE A 72 -3.90 -17.24 -11.06
N TRP A 73 -3.24 -18.39 -10.96
CA TRP A 73 -3.13 -19.35 -12.05
C TRP A 73 -3.48 -20.77 -11.57
N GLY A 74 -3.80 -21.66 -12.51
CA GLY A 74 -4.13 -23.06 -12.25
C GLY A 74 -3.57 -23.96 -13.34
N THR A 75 -3.35 -25.22 -12.99
CA THR A 75 -3.06 -26.27 -13.98
C THR A 75 -4.37 -26.87 -14.44
N TRP A 76 -4.46 -27.17 -15.73
CA TRP A 76 -5.60 -27.86 -16.35
C TRP A 76 -5.50 -29.37 -16.15
#